data_AF-A0A7X8C548-F1
#
_entry.id   AF-A0A7X8C548-F1
#
_cell.length_a   1.000
_cell.length_b   1.000
_cell.length_c   1.000
_cell.angle_alpha   90.00
_cell.angle_beta   90.00
_cell.angle_gamma   90.00
#
_symmetry.space_group_name_H-M   'P 1'
#
loop_
_entity.id
_entity.type
_entity.pdbx_description
1 polymer ?
#
loop_
_entity_poly.entity_id
_entity_poly.type
_entity_poly.pdbx_seq_one_letter_code
_entity_poly.pdbx_strand_id
1 'polypeptide(L)'
;MNKEMTYEELRNRAYEIIGIPLAEIDRTGRLATGKGAVGTVVEESWFGKDPNSLAEPDFESLDIELKVTPYRVNKNNTISSKERLVSNMIDYMEEHKNESFEESSFYQKSSNLLIMFYEYLNDVNKGSFNISHVKFITLSEKMKSDNDFFFLLPKEDIEIMRQDWGIIVSKIKDGKAHEISGSDTNYLEACTKARDSSVRVDQPFSSEKAKPRAFSLKQSYMTFLLNNYVLGGNGYERLIRDVDELTATNFEDVITSRFKPYYGKTDVELANLFDISTKNKGFRNQIVSRIVGVEGNINNSQEFIKASIISKTV
;
A
#
# COMPACT_ATOMS: atom_id res chain seq x y z
N MET A 1 13.62 3.31 35.37
CA MET A 1 13.93 2.69 34.07
C MET A 1 12.62 2.15 33.52
N ASN A 2 12.07 2.76 32.49
CA ASN A 2 10.98 2.12 31.75
C ASN A 2 11.56 0.86 31.12
N LYS A 3 10.97 -0.30 31.43
CA LYS A 3 11.35 -1.56 30.81
C LYS A 3 11.09 -1.42 29.31
N GLU A 4 12.10 -1.65 28.48
CA GLU A 4 11.90 -1.70 27.03
C GLU A 4 10.96 -2.86 26.70
N MET A 5 9.97 -2.59 25.87
CA MET A 5 8.95 -3.55 25.47
C MET A 5 9.55 -4.59 24.52
N THR A 6 9.27 -5.87 24.75
CA THR A 6 9.71 -6.96 23.86
C THR A 6 8.73 -7.16 22.68
N TYR A 7 9.17 -7.88 21.64
CA TYR A 7 8.26 -8.30 20.55
C TYR A 7 7.05 -9.09 21.06
N GLU A 8 7.24 -9.98 22.03
CA GLU A 8 6.16 -10.78 22.62
C GLU A 8 5.18 -9.90 23.39
N GLU A 9 5.68 -8.96 24.20
CA GLU A 9 4.84 -8.01 24.94
C GLU A 9 4.04 -7.12 23.98
N LEU A 10 4.68 -6.58 22.94
CA LEU A 10 3.99 -5.78 21.92
C LEU A 10 2.93 -6.61 21.19
N ARG A 11 3.26 -7.84 20.80
CA ARG A 11 2.33 -8.73 20.10
C ARG A 11 1.12 -9.04 20.99
N ASN A 12 1.33 -9.47 22.23
CA ASN A 12 0.24 -9.76 23.16
C ASN A 12 -0.65 -8.54 23.35
N ARG A 13 -0.02 -7.38 23.61
CA ARG A 13 -0.73 -6.11 23.77
C ARG A 13 -1.53 -5.71 22.53
N ALA A 14 -1.01 -5.96 21.33
CA ALA A 14 -1.70 -5.66 20.09
C ALA A 14 -2.94 -6.53 19.89
N TYR A 15 -2.91 -7.82 20.27
CA TYR A 15 -4.07 -8.71 20.15
C TYR A 15 -5.10 -8.52 21.28
N GLU A 16 -4.68 -8.11 22.47
CA GLU A 16 -5.57 -7.88 23.63
C GLU A 16 -6.66 -6.82 23.38
N ILE A 17 -6.41 -5.84 22.51
CA ILE A 17 -7.38 -4.76 22.21
C ILE A 17 -8.57 -5.22 21.36
N ILE A 18 -8.48 -6.39 20.73
CA ILE A 18 -9.47 -6.80 19.74
C ILE A 18 -10.85 -6.90 20.39
N GLY A 19 -11.83 -6.23 19.78
CA GLY A 19 -13.21 -6.18 20.24
C GLY A 19 -13.49 -5.19 21.38
N ILE A 20 -12.47 -4.56 21.97
CA ILE A 20 -12.67 -3.54 23.02
C ILE A 20 -13.15 -2.23 22.37
N PRO A 21 -14.30 -1.66 22.79
CA PRO A 21 -14.76 -0.36 22.31
C PRO A 21 -13.74 0.76 22.60
N LEU A 22 -13.53 1.65 21.63
CA LEU A 22 -12.56 2.74 21.77
C LEU A 22 -12.88 3.68 22.95
N ALA A 23 -14.15 3.82 23.32
CA ALA A 23 -14.56 4.61 24.48
C ALA A 23 -14.03 4.06 25.81
N GLU A 24 -13.76 2.75 25.91
CA GLU A 24 -13.25 2.12 27.13
C GLU A 24 -11.74 2.33 27.29
N ILE A 25 -11.04 2.59 26.18
CA ILE A 25 -9.60 2.80 26.18
C ILE A 25 -9.21 4.27 26.06
N ASP A 26 -10.08 5.18 25.62
CA ASP A 26 -9.77 6.61 25.49
C ASP A 26 -9.57 7.27 26.86
N ARG A 27 -8.31 7.40 27.28
CA ARG A 27 -7.93 8.02 28.55
C ARG A 27 -7.72 9.52 28.43
N THR A 28 -7.56 10.03 27.21
CA THR A 28 -7.12 11.41 26.93
C THR A 28 -8.23 12.26 26.30
N GLY A 29 -9.40 11.69 26.02
CA GLY A 29 -10.54 12.37 25.40
C GLY A 29 -10.31 12.66 23.91
N ARG A 30 -9.37 11.95 23.28
CA ARG A 30 -8.94 12.20 21.90
C ARG A 30 -10.00 11.82 20.88
N LEU A 31 -10.95 10.95 21.21
CA LEU A 31 -12.04 10.58 20.29
C LEU A 31 -12.88 11.79 19.85
N ALA A 32 -12.98 12.82 20.69
CA ALA A 32 -13.68 14.06 20.38
C ALA A 32 -12.96 14.93 19.32
N THR A 33 -11.70 14.60 19.01
CA THR A 33 -10.92 15.33 18.01
C THR A 33 -11.26 14.91 16.57
N GLY A 34 -10.71 15.63 15.60
CA GLY A 34 -11.00 15.50 14.18
C GLY A 34 -10.42 14.24 13.50
N LYS A 35 -9.83 14.44 12.32
CA LYS A 35 -9.20 13.35 11.55
C LYS A 35 -8.03 12.75 12.34
N GLY A 36 -7.86 11.43 12.27
CA GLY A 36 -6.76 10.72 12.95
C GLY A 36 -7.02 10.32 14.40
N ALA A 37 -8.13 10.77 15.01
CA ALA A 37 -8.44 10.51 16.42
C ALA A 37 -8.33 9.03 16.84
N VAL A 38 -8.78 8.10 15.99
CA VAL A 38 -8.72 6.65 16.31
C VAL A 38 -7.28 6.16 16.43
N GLY A 39 -6.39 6.57 15.53
CA GLY A 39 -4.96 6.22 15.61
C GLY A 39 -4.33 6.76 16.88
N THR A 40 -4.54 8.06 17.15
CA THR A 40 -4.01 8.71 18.35
C THR A 40 -4.49 8.08 19.66
N VAL A 41 -5.75 7.63 19.73
CA VAL A 41 -6.27 6.92 20.92
C VAL A 41 -5.54 5.60 21.15
N VAL A 42 -5.30 4.84 20.08
CA VAL A 42 -4.57 3.57 20.18
C VAL A 42 -3.10 3.82 20.54
N GLU A 43 -2.45 4.79 19.91
CA GLU A 43 -1.06 5.19 20.22
C GLU A 43 -0.93 5.64 21.69
N GLU A 44 -1.65 6.69 22.08
CA GLU A 44 -1.53 7.30 23.41
C GLU A 44 -2.12 6.41 24.50
N SER A 45 -3.38 6.01 24.36
CA SER A 45 -4.11 5.45 25.50
C SER A 45 -3.93 3.94 25.62
N TRP A 46 -3.70 3.23 24.52
CA TRP A 46 -3.50 1.78 24.55
C TRP A 46 -2.03 1.37 24.68
N PHE A 47 -1.14 1.98 23.91
CA PHE A 47 0.30 1.70 23.91
C PHE A 47 1.12 2.67 24.76
N GLY A 48 0.53 3.76 25.28
CA GLY A 48 1.24 4.70 26.15
C GLY A 48 2.28 5.53 25.42
N LYS A 49 2.11 5.74 24.10
CA LYS A 49 3.05 6.48 23.26
C LYS A 49 2.63 7.94 23.17
N ASP A 50 3.55 8.85 23.47
CA ASP A 50 3.31 10.27 23.24
C ASP A 50 3.25 10.55 21.73
N PRO A 51 2.31 11.38 21.25
CA PRO A 51 2.29 11.76 19.85
C PRO A 51 3.55 12.55 19.56
N ASN A 52 4.37 12.01 18.66
CA ASN A 52 5.51 12.72 18.14
C ASN A 52 5.50 12.60 16.61
N SER A 53 6.07 13.60 15.94
CA SER A 53 6.19 13.62 14.48
C SER A 53 7.57 13.17 14.04
N LEU A 54 8.19 12.24 14.77
CA LEU A 54 9.56 11.81 14.51
C LEU A 54 9.64 10.99 13.21
N ALA A 55 10.83 10.99 12.61
CA ALA A 55 11.13 10.16 11.45
C ALA A 55 11.08 8.66 11.83
N GLU A 56 11.51 8.35 13.05
CA GLU A 56 11.61 6.99 13.59
C GLU A 56 10.26 6.25 13.71
N PRO A 57 10.28 4.91 13.77
CA PRO A 57 9.11 4.10 14.05
C PRO A 57 8.52 4.31 15.45
N ASP A 58 7.20 4.11 15.60
CA ASP A 58 6.51 4.23 16.89
C ASP A 58 7.11 3.35 18.00
N PHE A 59 7.61 2.16 17.66
CA PHE A 59 8.35 1.26 18.55
C PHE A 59 9.82 1.17 18.13
N GLU A 60 10.55 2.28 18.23
CA GLU A 60 11.96 2.44 17.85
C GLU A 60 12.87 1.27 18.23
N SER A 61 12.84 0.80 19.48
CA SER A 61 13.68 -0.32 19.96
C SER A 61 13.39 -1.67 19.29
N LEU A 62 12.23 -1.79 18.63
CA LEU A 62 11.79 -2.98 17.90
C LEU A 62 11.72 -2.75 16.39
N ASP A 63 12.04 -1.53 15.92
CA ASP A 63 11.93 -1.15 14.51
C ASP A 63 10.53 -1.45 13.92
N ILE A 64 9.46 -1.12 14.66
CA ILE A 64 8.06 -1.33 14.24
C ILE A 64 7.29 -0.02 14.25
N GLU A 65 6.64 0.29 13.14
CA GLU A 65 5.68 1.40 13.03
C GLU A 65 4.25 0.91 13.23
N LEU A 66 3.46 1.65 14.00
CA LEU A 66 2.04 1.39 14.23
C LEU A 66 1.20 2.08 13.16
N LYS A 67 0.30 1.33 12.53
CA LYS A 67 -0.70 1.90 11.61
C LYS A 67 -2.09 1.43 11.98
N VAL A 68 -2.93 2.37 12.40
CA VAL A 68 -4.36 2.12 12.64
C VAL A 68 -5.16 2.59 11.43
N THR A 69 -5.84 1.68 10.75
CA THR A 69 -6.49 1.98 9.45
C THR A 69 -7.94 1.46 9.38
N PRO A 70 -8.88 2.27 8.88
CA PRO A 70 -10.27 1.86 8.72
C PRO A 70 -10.48 0.96 7.50
N TYR A 71 -11.40 0.01 7.61
CA TYR A 71 -12.08 -0.60 6.47
C TYR A 71 -13.58 -0.32 6.50
N ARG A 72 -14.28 -0.68 5.44
CA ARG A 72 -15.75 -0.65 5.38
C ARG A 72 -16.29 -1.94 4.76
N VAL A 73 -17.45 -2.37 5.22
CA VAL A 73 -18.29 -3.35 4.54
C VAL A 73 -19.19 -2.61 3.55
N ASN A 74 -19.10 -2.95 2.27
CA ASN A 74 -19.91 -2.35 1.22
C ASN A 74 -21.33 -2.95 1.22
N LYS A 75 -22.26 -2.31 0.52
CA LYS A 75 -23.68 -2.76 0.45
C LYS A 75 -23.86 -4.20 -0.09
N ASN A 76 -22.91 -4.67 -0.91
CA ASN A 76 -22.88 -6.03 -1.44
C ASN A 76 -22.06 -7.00 -0.56
N ASN A 77 -21.82 -6.63 0.70
CA ASN A 77 -21.03 -7.37 1.68
C ASN A 77 -19.55 -7.58 1.34
N THR A 78 -19.01 -6.94 0.30
CA THR A 78 -17.57 -6.96 0.06
C THR A 78 -16.84 -6.01 1.00
N ILE A 79 -15.63 -6.37 1.40
CA ILE A 79 -14.80 -5.56 2.30
C ILE A 79 -13.79 -4.75 1.48
N SER A 80 -13.61 -3.48 1.84
CA SER A 80 -12.61 -2.60 1.23
C SER A 80 -11.94 -1.71 2.27
N SER A 81 -10.65 -1.43 2.11
CA SER A 81 -10.00 -0.38 2.88
C SER A 81 -10.72 0.95 2.64
N LYS A 82 -10.92 1.76 3.68
CA LYS A 82 -11.59 3.05 3.53
C LYS A 82 -10.64 4.13 3.02
N GLU A 83 -9.32 3.94 3.18
CA GLU A 83 -8.31 4.90 2.76
C GLU A 83 -6.99 4.23 2.35
N ARG A 84 -6.07 5.05 1.82
CA ARG A 84 -4.66 4.71 1.61
C ARG A 84 -3.92 4.66 2.95
N LEU A 85 -2.82 3.91 3.03
CA LEU A 85 -1.98 3.88 4.23
C LEU A 85 -0.85 4.90 4.08
N VAL A 86 -0.95 6.03 4.78
CA VAL A 86 0.07 7.09 4.72
C VAL A 86 1.24 6.74 5.64
N SER A 87 2.46 6.88 5.12
CA SER A 87 3.72 6.74 5.87
C SER A 87 4.28 8.14 6.21
N ASN A 88 5.52 8.46 5.83
CA ASN A 88 6.19 9.74 6.05
C ASN A 88 6.03 10.74 4.91
N MET A 89 6.28 12.02 5.22
CA MET A 89 6.45 13.07 4.21
C MET A 89 7.69 12.78 3.35
N ILE A 90 7.60 13.11 2.06
CA ILE A 90 8.73 13.05 1.14
C ILE A 90 9.47 14.38 1.25
N ASP A 91 10.68 14.34 1.81
CA ASP A 91 11.59 15.49 1.75
C ASP A 91 12.33 15.46 0.42
N TYR A 92 11.91 16.31 -0.54
CA TYR A 92 12.54 16.35 -1.86
C TYR A 92 14.03 16.70 -1.80
N MET A 93 14.46 17.47 -0.80
CA MET A 93 15.86 17.88 -0.64
C MET A 93 16.75 16.74 -0.15
N GLU A 94 16.18 15.71 0.47
CA GLU A 94 16.92 14.61 1.07
C GLU A 94 16.67 13.27 0.36
N GLU A 95 15.44 12.96 -0.03
CA GLU A 95 15.04 11.63 -0.52
C GLU A 95 15.83 11.16 -1.75
N HIS A 96 16.20 12.10 -2.61
CA HIS A 96 16.94 11.79 -3.84
C HIS A 96 18.40 11.35 -3.60
N LYS A 97 18.92 11.55 -2.37
CA LYS A 97 20.29 11.21 -1.99
C LYS A 97 20.45 9.73 -1.67
N ASN A 98 19.36 9.03 -1.33
CA ASN A 98 19.39 7.60 -1.05
C ASN A 98 19.74 6.82 -2.32
N GLU A 99 20.65 5.84 -2.21
CA GLU A 99 21.14 5.06 -3.35
C GLU A 99 20.26 3.84 -3.62
N SER A 100 19.57 3.35 -2.59
CA SER A 100 18.68 2.19 -2.66
C SER A 100 17.31 2.46 -2.02
N PHE A 101 16.34 1.61 -2.35
CA PHE A 101 15.02 1.66 -1.72
C PHE A 101 15.08 1.31 -0.24
N GLU A 102 15.98 0.42 0.18
CA GLU A 102 16.20 0.08 1.59
C GLU A 102 16.68 1.27 2.40
N GLU A 103 17.45 2.17 1.80
CA GLU A 103 17.91 3.43 2.42
C GLU A 103 16.83 4.52 2.42
N SER A 104 15.75 4.34 1.65
CA SER A 104 14.68 5.34 1.54
C SER A 104 14.03 5.64 2.90
N SER A 105 13.57 6.89 3.07
CA SER A 105 12.84 7.26 4.28
C SER A 105 11.57 6.43 4.47
N PHE A 106 10.96 5.99 3.37
CA PHE A 106 9.82 5.08 3.41
C PHE A 106 10.20 3.72 4.01
N TYR A 107 11.26 3.09 3.52
CA TYR A 107 11.66 1.76 3.97
C TYR A 107 12.12 1.79 5.42
N GLN A 108 12.93 2.79 5.80
CA GLN A 108 13.37 2.97 7.18
C GLN A 108 12.19 3.13 8.14
N LYS A 109 11.14 3.87 7.76
CA LYS A 109 9.97 4.05 8.62
C LYS A 109 8.95 2.92 8.54
N SER A 110 8.80 2.25 7.40
CA SER A 110 7.63 1.40 7.10
C SER A 110 7.96 0.01 6.58
N SER A 111 9.21 -0.43 6.74
CA SER A 111 9.60 -1.81 6.41
C SER A 111 9.00 -2.84 7.36
N ASN A 112 8.70 -2.50 8.62
CA ASN A 112 8.01 -3.39 9.56
C ASN A 112 6.82 -2.66 10.21
N LEU A 113 5.63 -3.22 10.04
CA LEU A 113 4.37 -2.58 10.40
C LEU A 113 3.57 -3.47 11.35
N LEU A 114 3.08 -2.87 12.43
CA LEU A 114 1.91 -3.35 13.16
C LEU A 114 0.68 -2.64 12.58
N ILE A 115 -0.13 -3.36 11.80
CA ILE A 115 -1.36 -2.82 11.23
C ILE A 115 -2.57 -3.29 12.04
N MET A 116 -3.36 -2.33 12.51
CA MET A 116 -4.57 -2.55 13.30
C MET A 116 -5.78 -2.01 12.56
N PHE A 117 -6.72 -2.89 12.24
CA PHE A 117 -7.89 -2.58 11.45
C PHE A 117 -9.12 -2.40 12.33
N TYR A 118 -9.94 -1.40 12.01
CA TYR A 118 -11.26 -1.21 12.59
C TYR A 118 -12.31 -1.02 11.49
N GLU A 119 -13.53 -1.51 11.74
CA GLU A 119 -14.64 -1.23 10.84
C GLU A 119 -15.12 0.20 11.04
N TYR A 120 -15.12 0.98 9.96
CA TYR A 120 -15.77 2.27 9.93
C TYR A 120 -17.26 2.11 9.64
N LEU A 121 -18.09 2.52 10.59
CA LEU A 121 -19.55 2.56 10.45
C LEU A 121 -20.02 4.01 10.27
N ASN A 122 -20.81 4.27 9.23
CA ASN A 122 -21.43 5.58 9.03
C ASN A 122 -22.38 5.91 10.18
N ASP A 123 -22.41 7.17 10.58
CA ASP A 123 -23.35 7.71 11.59
C ASP A 123 -23.29 7.02 12.98
N VAL A 124 -22.20 6.31 13.25
CA VAL A 124 -21.91 5.69 14.55
C VAL A 124 -20.80 6.49 15.26
N ASN A 125 -20.95 6.64 16.58
CA ASN A 125 -19.95 7.31 17.40
C ASN A 125 -18.61 6.55 17.36
N LYS A 126 -17.48 7.27 17.18
CA LYS A 126 -16.14 6.66 17.11
C LYS A 126 -15.82 5.81 18.35
N GLY A 127 -16.33 6.16 19.52
CA GLY A 127 -16.15 5.40 20.76
C GLY A 127 -16.76 4.00 20.74
N SER A 128 -17.73 3.75 19.84
CA SER A 128 -18.31 2.42 19.62
C SER A 128 -17.51 1.57 18.63
N PHE A 129 -16.55 2.14 17.91
CA PHE A 129 -15.63 1.35 17.07
C PHE A 129 -14.75 0.49 17.96
N ASN A 130 -14.22 -0.58 17.40
CA ASN A 130 -13.22 -1.43 18.03
C ASN A 130 -12.20 -1.88 16.97
N ILE A 131 -10.99 -2.19 17.41
CA ILE A 131 -10.04 -2.91 16.57
C ILE A 131 -10.59 -4.33 16.39
N SER A 132 -10.74 -4.77 15.14
CA SER A 132 -11.27 -6.10 14.81
C SER A 132 -10.20 -7.05 14.29
N HIS A 133 -9.13 -6.52 13.68
CA HIS A 133 -8.04 -7.34 13.16
C HIS A 133 -6.69 -6.68 13.38
N VAL A 134 -5.68 -7.52 13.58
CA VAL A 134 -4.30 -7.11 13.82
C VAL A 134 -3.38 -7.96 12.96
N LYS A 135 -2.38 -7.34 12.34
CA LYS A 135 -1.38 -8.04 11.53
C LYS A 135 -0.01 -7.37 11.66
N PHE A 136 1.01 -8.20 11.85
CA PHE A 136 2.40 -7.80 11.72
C PHE A 136 2.87 -8.10 10.30
N ILE A 137 3.35 -7.09 9.59
CA ILE A 137 3.76 -7.16 8.19
C ILE A 137 5.20 -6.66 8.08
N THR A 138 6.01 -7.29 7.24
CA THR A 138 7.36 -6.82 6.96
C THR A 138 7.69 -6.90 5.47
N LEU A 139 8.57 -6.00 5.03
CA LEU A 139 9.25 -6.02 3.74
C LEU A 139 10.65 -6.67 3.87
N SER A 140 11.13 -6.87 5.11
CA SER A 140 12.48 -7.34 5.41
C SER A 140 12.50 -8.86 5.59
N GLU A 141 13.22 -9.56 4.72
CA GLU A 141 13.46 -11.00 4.88
C GLU A 141 14.16 -11.32 6.20
N LYS A 142 15.07 -10.45 6.64
CA LYS A 142 15.76 -10.58 7.92
C LYS A 142 14.77 -10.49 9.09
N MET A 143 13.89 -9.49 9.09
CA MET A 143 12.87 -9.36 10.14
C MET A 143 11.99 -10.61 10.21
N LYS A 144 11.57 -11.13 9.05
CA LYS A 144 10.81 -12.37 8.98
C LYS A 144 11.58 -13.59 9.50
N SER A 145 12.86 -13.69 9.18
CA SER A 145 13.73 -14.79 9.62
C SER A 145 13.93 -14.78 11.13
N ASP A 146 14.12 -13.59 11.70
CA ASP A 146 14.36 -13.42 13.14
C ASP A 146 13.06 -13.51 13.95
N ASN A 147 11.92 -13.16 13.34
CA ASN A 147 10.61 -13.08 13.99
C ASN A 147 9.52 -13.73 13.13
N ASP A 148 9.23 -15.00 13.41
CA ASP A 148 8.35 -15.86 12.60
C ASP A 148 6.89 -15.37 12.50
N PHE A 149 6.42 -14.57 13.46
CA PHE A 149 5.06 -14.04 13.51
C PHE A 149 4.80 -12.93 12.49
N PHE A 150 5.83 -12.32 11.91
CA PHE A 150 5.66 -11.37 10.81
C PHE A 150 5.18 -12.08 9.55
N PHE A 151 4.31 -11.40 8.80
CA PHE A 151 4.01 -11.77 7.43
C PHE A 151 4.93 -11.00 6.49
N LEU A 152 5.84 -11.69 5.81
CA LEU A 152 6.66 -11.11 4.74
C LEU A 152 5.77 -10.88 3.52
N LEU A 153 5.74 -9.66 3.00
CA LEU A 153 5.05 -9.37 1.74
C LEU A 153 5.66 -10.17 0.58
N PRO A 154 4.87 -10.53 -0.44
CA PRO A 154 5.42 -11.20 -1.62
C PRO A 154 6.57 -10.41 -2.24
N LYS A 155 7.57 -11.11 -2.77
CA LYS A 155 8.77 -10.47 -3.34
C LYS A 155 8.43 -9.56 -4.51
N GLU A 156 7.44 -9.96 -5.31
CA GLU A 156 6.93 -9.19 -6.44
C GLU A 156 6.29 -7.87 -5.98
N ASP A 157 5.65 -7.86 -4.81
CA ASP A 157 5.09 -6.63 -4.24
C ASP A 157 6.18 -5.67 -3.78
N ILE A 158 7.20 -6.19 -3.11
CA ILE A 158 8.35 -5.41 -2.63
C ILE A 158 9.09 -4.81 -3.84
N GLU A 159 9.26 -5.60 -4.92
CA GLU A 159 9.94 -5.12 -6.12
C GLU A 159 9.14 -4.05 -6.87
N ILE A 160 7.81 -4.19 -6.97
CA ILE A 160 6.98 -3.11 -7.54
C ILE A 160 7.04 -1.84 -6.68
N MET A 161 7.04 -1.96 -5.35
CA MET A 161 7.23 -0.78 -4.46
C MET A 161 8.62 -0.13 -4.64
N ARG A 162 9.67 -0.93 -4.89
CA ARG A 162 11.01 -0.43 -5.22
C ARG A 162 11.01 0.36 -6.53
N GLN A 163 10.37 -0.17 -7.57
CA GLN A 163 10.22 0.51 -8.86
C GLN A 163 9.44 1.83 -8.72
N ASP A 164 8.34 1.80 -7.97
CA ASP A 164 7.52 2.98 -7.67
C ASP A 164 8.31 4.08 -6.98
N TRP A 165 9.11 3.72 -5.96
CA TRP A 165 10.02 4.65 -5.31
C TRP A 165 11.04 5.23 -6.30
N GLY A 166 11.61 4.37 -7.16
CA GLY A 166 12.53 4.78 -8.21
C GLY A 166 11.92 5.80 -9.18
N ILE A 167 10.66 5.64 -9.58
CA ILE A 167 9.92 6.60 -10.42
C ILE A 167 9.81 7.95 -9.72
N ILE A 168 9.44 7.96 -8.44
CA ILE A 168 9.29 9.18 -7.63
C ILE A 168 10.64 9.89 -7.51
N VAL A 169 11.71 9.18 -7.15
CA VAL A 169 13.05 9.74 -7.00
C VAL A 169 13.63 10.24 -8.32
N SER A 170 13.38 9.52 -9.43
CA SER A 170 13.79 9.96 -10.76
C SER A 170 13.16 11.32 -11.11
N LYS A 171 11.86 11.50 -10.87
CA LYS A 171 11.20 12.80 -11.07
C LYS A 171 11.79 13.91 -10.19
N ILE A 172 12.20 13.60 -8.97
CA ILE A 172 12.89 14.59 -8.12
C ILE A 172 14.22 14.98 -8.76
N LYS A 173 15.06 14.00 -9.13
CA LYS A 173 16.38 14.19 -9.76
C LYS A 173 16.29 14.97 -11.07
N ASP A 174 15.21 14.78 -11.83
CA ASP A 174 14.92 15.51 -13.08
C ASP A 174 14.41 16.96 -12.87
N GLY A 175 14.27 17.42 -11.62
CA GLY A 175 13.71 18.76 -11.31
C GLY A 175 12.20 18.86 -11.49
N LYS A 176 11.52 17.71 -11.56
CA LYS A 176 10.09 17.54 -11.88
C LYS A 176 9.26 17.10 -10.67
N ALA A 177 9.65 17.43 -9.44
CA ALA A 177 8.86 17.07 -8.26
C ALA A 177 7.45 17.69 -8.29
N HIS A 178 7.27 18.85 -8.94
CA HIS A 178 5.96 19.48 -9.15
C HIS A 178 5.05 18.69 -10.11
N GLU A 179 5.60 17.82 -10.95
CA GLU A 179 4.87 16.93 -11.87
C GLU A 179 4.58 15.53 -11.29
N ILE A 180 5.06 15.23 -10.08
CA ILE A 180 4.74 13.97 -9.41
C ILE A 180 3.21 13.88 -9.23
N SER A 181 2.65 12.71 -9.44
CA SER A 181 1.24 12.34 -9.25
C SER A 181 1.16 10.98 -8.57
N GLY A 182 0.09 10.73 -7.80
CA GLY A 182 -0.13 9.40 -7.22
C GLY A 182 -0.44 8.31 -8.27
N SER A 183 -0.76 8.73 -9.49
CA SER A 183 -0.98 7.85 -10.64
C SER A 183 0.30 7.46 -11.39
N ASP A 184 1.45 8.03 -11.04
CA ASP A 184 2.73 7.71 -11.70
C ASP A 184 3.25 6.31 -11.37
N THR A 185 2.74 5.72 -10.29
CA THR A 185 3.24 4.49 -9.69
C THR A 185 2.11 3.48 -9.49
N ASN A 186 2.43 2.27 -9.03
CA ASN A 186 1.53 1.15 -8.88
C ASN A 186 1.01 0.96 -7.45
N TYR A 187 1.86 0.62 -6.50
CA TYR A 187 1.51 0.25 -5.12
C TYR A 187 1.90 1.33 -4.11
N LEU A 188 3.11 1.88 -4.23
CA LEU A 188 3.64 2.96 -3.41
C LEU A 188 3.45 4.30 -4.14
N GLU A 189 2.52 5.12 -3.68
CA GLU A 189 2.21 6.42 -4.29
C GLU A 189 2.78 7.59 -3.48
N ALA A 190 3.05 8.71 -4.16
CA ALA A 190 3.33 10.00 -3.53
C ALA A 190 2.04 10.84 -3.45
N CYS A 191 1.26 10.69 -2.38
CA CYS A 191 0.00 11.42 -2.21
C CYS A 191 0.23 12.86 -1.71
N THR A 192 -0.58 13.84 -2.13
CA THR A 192 -0.46 15.21 -1.59
C THR A 192 -0.87 15.26 -0.13
N LYS A 193 -0.05 15.89 0.73
CA LYS A 193 -0.35 16.06 2.16
C LYS A 193 -0.03 17.48 2.59
N ALA A 194 -1.07 18.31 2.63
CA ALA A 194 -1.02 19.69 3.06
C ALA A 194 -2.35 20.10 3.72
N ARG A 195 -2.31 21.20 4.48
CA ARG A 195 -3.51 21.84 5.01
C ARG A 195 -4.43 22.32 3.87
N ASP A 196 -3.85 22.86 2.81
CA ASP A 196 -4.55 23.43 1.66
C ASP A 196 -3.71 23.36 0.38
N SER A 197 -4.34 23.62 -0.77
CA SER A 197 -3.72 23.52 -2.09
C SER A 197 -2.75 24.64 -2.44
N SER A 198 -2.58 25.65 -1.58
CA SER A 198 -1.63 26.75 -1.79
C SER A 198 -0.23 26.42 -1.27
N VAL A 199 -0.12 25.48 -0.32
CA VAL A 199 1.16 25.07 0.27
C VAL A 199 2.09 24.52 -0.81
N ARG A 200 3.32 25.03 -0.83
CA ARG A 200 4.39 24.62 -1.73
C ARG A 200 5.68 24.46 -0.95
N VAL A 201 6.53 23.54 -1.40
CA VAL A 201 7.86 23.26 -0.87
C VAL A 201 8.89 23.33 -1.98
N ASP A 202 10.13 23.59 -1.60
CA ASP A 202 11.23 23.64 -2.56
C ASP A 202 11.63 22.22 -3.00
N GLN A 203 12.34 22.14 -4.12
CA GLN A 203 12.91 20.91 -4.66
C GLN A 203 14.35 21.20 -5.13
N PRO A 204 15.25 20.19 -5.14
CA PRO A 204 16.68 20.42 -5.29
C PRO A 204 17.14 20.85 -6.69
N PHE A 205 16.47 20.40 -7.75
CA PHE A 205 16.94 20.54 -9.14
C PHE A 205 16.06 21.43 -10.02
N SER A 206 15.22 22.29 -9.41
CA SER A 206 14.41 23.28 -10.14
C SER A 206 13.99 24.42 -9.22
N SER A 207 13.81 25.61 -9.77
CA SER A 207 13.27 26.77 -9.06
C SER A 207 11.73 26.73 -8.93
N GLU A 208 11.05 25.88 -9.69
CA GLU A 208 9.62 25.69 -9.58
C GLU A 208 9.29 24.92 -8.30
N LYS A 209 8.40 25.46 -7.47
CA LYS A 209 8.01 24.82 -6.21
C LYS A 209 7.02 23.68 -6.42
N ALA A 210 7.15 22.62 -5.65
CA ALA A 210 6.29 21.45 -5.70
C ALA A 210 5.22 21.46 -4.61
N LYS A 211 4.16 20.66 -4.77
CA LYS A 211 3.21 20.37 -3.67
C LYS A 211 3.89 19.43 -2.69
N PRO A 212 3.74 19.60 -1.36
CA PRO A 212 4.25 18.62 -0.41
C PRO A 212 3.50 17.29 -0.55
N ARG A 213 4.25 16.18 -0.54
CA ARG A 213 3.72 14.82 -0.68
C ARG A 213 4.20 13.93 0.45
N ALA A 214 3.47 12.84 0.66
CA ALA A 214 3.82 11.77 1.57
C ALA A 214 3.80 10.44 0.81
N PHE A 215 4.72 9.54 1.16
CA PHE A 215 4.63 8.16 0.72
C PHE A 215 3.39 7.51 1.30
N SER A 216 2.73 6.67 0.50
CA SER A 216 1.57 5.92 0.95
C SER A 216 1.32 4.68 0.12
N LEU A 217 0.84 3.61 0.74
CA LEU A 217 0.33 2.46 0.01
C LEU A 217 -1.09 2.76 -0.48
N LYS A 218 -1.35 2.55 -1.78
CA LYS A 218 -2.66 2.83 -2.38
C LYS A 218 -3.80 2.11 -1.65
N GLN A 219 -4.99 2.71 -1.67
CA GLN A 219 -6.20 2.11 -1.10
C GLN A 219 -6.53 0.74 -1.71
N SER A 220 -6.25 0.58 -3.01
CA SER A 220 -6.43 -0.69 -3.73
C SER A 220 -5.50 -1.78 -3.19
N TYR A 221 -4.22 -1.45 -2.98
CA TYR A 221 -3.26 -2.33 -2.32
C TYR A 221 -3.70 -2.69 -0.89
N MET A 222 -4.12 -1.70 -0.10
CA MET A 222 -4.62 -1.93 1.27
C MET A 222 -5.87 -2.81 1.31
N THR A 223 -6.76 -2.66 0.32
CA THR A 223 -7.93 -3.54 0.17
C THR A 223 -7.51 -4.97 -0.13
N PHE A 224 -6.53 -5.16 -1.04
CA PHE A 224 -5.99 -6.47 -1.35
C PHE A 224 -5.33 -7.12 -0.13
N LEU A 225 -4.48 -6.38 0.58
CA LEU A 225 -3.77 -6.81 1.78
C LEU A 225 -4.74 -7.24 2.87
N LEU A 226 -5.76 -6.43 3.17
CA LEU A 226 -6.79 -6.79 4.14
C LEU A 226 -7.50 -8.09 3.75
N ASN A 227 -8.01 -8.16 2.53
CA ASN A 227 -8.81 -9.30 2.11
C ASN A 227 -8.00 -10.60 2.01
N ASN A 228 -6.73 -10.55 1.59
CA ASN A 228 -5.96 -11.77 1.29
C ASN A 228 -4.93 -12.14 2.35
N TYR A 229 -4.35 -11.17 3.05
CA TYR A 229 -3.25 -11.42 4.02
C TYR A 229 -3.71 -11.32 5.47
N VAL A 230 -4.84 -10.66 5.72
CA VAL A 230 -5.45 -10.53 7.06
C VAL A 230 -6.67 -11.43 7.20
N LEU A 231 -7.63 -11.36 6.27
CA LEU A 231 -8.87 -12.13 6.32
C LEU A 231 -8.77 -13.52 5.66
N GLY A 232 -7.65 -13.85 5.00
CA GLY A 232 -7.37 -15.17 4.44
C GLY A 232 -8.06 -15.48 3.10
N GLY A 233 -8.24 -14.46 2.25
CA GLY A 233 -9.10 -14.45 1.04
C GLY A 233 -8.79 -15.38 -0.14
N ASN A 234 -9.21 -14.92 -1.34
CA ASN A 234 -9.90 -15.71 -2.37
C ASN A 234 -9.03 -16.36 -3.48
N GLY A 235 -7.71 -16.51 -3.28
CA GLY A 235 -6.86 -17.20 -4.26
C GLY A 235 -6.84 -16.55 -5.66
N TYR A 236 -6.57 -15.25 -5.74
CA TYR A 236 -6.49 -14.52 -7.01
C TYR A 236 -5.36 -15.01 -7.92
N GLU A 237 -5.59 -14.96 -9.23
CA GLU A 237 -4.59 -15.30 -10.25
C GLU A 237 -3.44 -14.29 -10.28
N ARG A 238 -2.20 -14.77 -10.42
CA ARG A 238 -0.99 -13.96 -10.50
C ARG A 238 -0.56 -13.78 -11.95
N LEU A 239 -0.30 -12.53 -12.33
CA LEU A 239 0.22 -12.19 -13.64
C LEU A 239 1.74 -12.31 -13.69
N ILE A 240 2.42 -11.87 -12.63
CA ILE A 240 3.87 -12.00 -12.44
C ILE A 240 4.09 -13.31 -11.68
N ARG A 241 4.81 -14.25 -12.32
CA ARG A 241 5.05 -15.58 -11.75
C ARG A 241 6.46 -15.72 -11.19
N ASP A 242 7.37 -14.89 -11.70
CA ASP A 242 8.75 -14.82 -11.28
C ASP A 242 9.13 -13.36 -11.06
N VAL A 243 9.73 -13.06 -9.91
CA VAL A 243 10.20 -11.71 -9.57
C VAL A 243 11.31 -11.25 -10.52
N ASP A 244 12.04 -12.18 -11.13
CA ASP A 244 13.08 -11.85 -12.10
C ASP A 244 12.54 -11.15 -13.36
N GLU A 245 11.24 -11.27 -13.65
CA GLU A 245 10.59 -10.48 -14.70
C GLU A 245 10.62 -8.97 -14.38
N LEU A 246 10.57 -8.62 -13.09
CA LEU A 246 10.54 -7.24 -12.58
C LEU A 246 11.96 -6.68 -12.34
N THR A 247 12.98 -7.52 -12.24
CA THR A 247 14.36 -7.02 -12.10
C THR A 247 14.94 -6.60 -13.45
N ALA A 248 14.48 -7.19 -14.55
CA ALA A 248 14.89 -6.84 -15.90
C ALA A 248 14.23 -5.56 -16.44
N THR A 249 13.01 -5.25 -15.99
CA THR A 249 12.23 -4.09 -16.46
C THR A 249 11.08 -3.75 -15.50
N ASN A 250 10.42 -2.61 -15.68
CA ASN A 250 9.29 -2.22 -14.82
C ASN A 250 8.01 -3.01 -15.15
N PHE A 251 7.07 -3.03 -14.20
CA PHE A 251 5.81 -3.74 -14.33
C PHE A 251 5.05 -3.43 -15.63
N GLU A 252 4.91 -2.16 -16.02
CA GLU A 252 4.23 -1.74 -17.24
C GLU A 252 4.92 -2.24 -18.51
N ASP A 253 6.26 -2.24 -18.52
CA ASP A 253 7.06 -2.75 -19.62
C ASP A 253 6.98 -4.29 -19.71
N VAL A 254 6.88 -5.01 -18.59
CA VAL A 254 6.55 -6.44 -18.59
C VAL A 254 5.23 -6.66 -19.31
N ILE A 255 4.16 -5.96 -18.93
CA ILE A 255 2.86 -6.08 -19.60
C ILE A 255 2.98 -5.76 -21.09
N THR A 256 3.57 -4.60 -21.42
CA THR A 256 3.68 -4.12 -22.80
C THR A 256 4.50 -5.08 -23.67
N SER A 257 5.58 -5.64 -23.13
CA SER A 257 6.41 -6.61 -23.84
C SER A 257 5.64 -7.87 -24.24
N ARG A 258 4.68 -8.32 -23.42
CA ARG A 258 3.80 -9.45 -23.74
C ARG A 258 2.88 -9.13 -24.93
N PHE A 259 2.48 -7.87 -25.13
CA PHE A 259 1.68 -7.46 -26.29
C PHE A 259 2.48 -7.26 -27.58
N LYS A 260 3.75 -6.84 -27.50
CA LYS A 260 4.58 -6.49 -28.68
C LYS A 260 4.58 -7.54 -29.80
N PRO A 261 4.68 -8.86 -29.54
CA PRO A 261 4.66 -9.89 -30.60
C PRO A 261 3.36 -9.93 -31.44
N TYR A 262 2.29 -9.32 -30.94
CA TYR A 262 0.96 -9.37 -31.53
C TYR A 262 0.56 -8.10 -32.28
N TYR A 263 1.43 -7.09 -32.30
CA TYR A 263 1.16 -5.83 -33.00
C TYR A 263 0.95 -6.04 -34.51
N GLY A 264 -0.05 -5.34 -35.06
CA GLY A 264 -0.45 -5.45 -36.46
C GLY A 264 -1.43 -6.60 -36.76
N LYS A 265 -1.72 -7.49 -35.80
CA LYS A 265 -2.74 -8.54 -35.96
C LYS A 265 -4.14 -8.01 -35.67
N THR A 266 -5.12 -8.49 -36.40
CA THR A 266 -6.55 -8.27 -36.14
C THR A 266 -7.02 -9.10 -34.95
N ASP A 267 -8.13 -8.68 -34.34
CA ASP A 267 -8.77 -9.44 -33.26
C ASP A 267 -9.21 -10.85 -33.70
N VAL A 268 -9.62 -11.04 -34.96
CA VAL A 268 -9.96 -12.35 -35.52
C VAL A 268 -8.72 -13.24 -35.67
N GLU A 269 -7.60 -12.71 -36.13
CA GLU A 269 -6.34 -13.46 -36.21
C GLU A 269 -5.86 -13.89 -34.81
N LEU A 270 -5.96 -12.99 -33.84
CA LEU A 270 -5.62 -13.29 -32.44
C LEU A 270 -6.58 -14.31 -31.83
N ALA A 271 -7.88 -14.20 -32.11
CA ALA A 271 -8.86 -15.17 -31.64
C ALA A 271 -8.52 -16.58 -32.16
N ASN A 272 -8.19 -16.71 -33.44
CA ASN A 272 -7.76 -17.99 -34.02
C ASN A 272 -6.46 -18.50 -33.40
N LEU A 273 -5.48 -17.61 -33.15
CA LEU A 273 -4.19 -17.97 -32.56
C LEU A 273 -4.33 -18.54 -31.14
N PHE A 274 -5.29 -18.04 -30.38
CA PHE A 274 -5.53 -18.45 -28.98
C PHE A 274 -6.69 -19.44 -28.82
N ASP A 275 -7.24 -19.97 -29.92
CA ASP A 275 -8.42 -20.85 -29.93
C ASP A 275 -9.63 -20.26 -29.17
N ILE A 276 -9.91 -18.99 -29.43
CA ILE A 276 -11.00 -18.22 -28.81
C ILE A 276 -12.16 -18.07 -29.80
N SER A 277 -13.38 -18.39 -29.34
CA SER A 277 -14.58 -18.18 -30.14
C SER A 277 -14.96 -16.70 -30.26
N THR A 278 -15.05 -16.20 -31.49
CA THR A 278 -15.51 -14.82 -31.80
C THR A 278 -17.02 -14.62 -31.63
N LYS A 279 -17.78 -15.68 -31.33
CA LYS A 279 -19.25 -15.61 -31.15
C LYS A 279 -19.65 -14.87 -29.88
N ASN A 280 -18.80 -14.87 -28.84
CA ASN A 280 -19.08 -14.19 -27.59
C ASN A 280 -18.63 -12.72 -27.67
N LYS A 281 -19.47 -11.77 -27.28
CA LYS A 281 -19.14 -10.33 -27.24
C LYS A 281 -17.88 -10.01 -26.41
N GLY A 282 -17.52 -10.84 -25.44
CA GLY A 282 -16.35 -10.67 -24.58
C GLY A 282 -15.04 -11.29 -25.10
N PHE A 283 -14.99 -11.81 -26.32
CA PHE A 283 -13.82 -12.55 -26.83
C PHE A 283 -12.52 -11.73 -26.84
N ARG A 284 -12.60 -10.40 -27.02
CA ARG A 284 -11.43 -9.50 -26.97
C ARG A 284 -10.79 -9.44 -25.60
N ASN A 285 -11.58 -9.50 -24.53
CA ASN A 285 -11.03 -9.57 -23.17
C ASN A 285 -10.31 -10.90 -22.94
N GLN A 286 -10.81 -11.99 -23.54
CA GLN A 286 -10.12 -13.28 -23.47
C GLN A 286 -8.78 -13.24 -24.23
N ILE A 287 -8.71 -12.57 -25.38
CA ILE A 287 -7.46 -12.37 -26.11
C ILE A 287 -6.45 -11.63 -25.23
N VAL A 288 -6.86 -10.51 -24.63
CA VAL A 288 -6.04 -9.72 -23.70
C VAL A 288 -5.50 -10.60 -22.57
N SER A 289 -6.37 -11.38 -21.93
CA SER A 289 -5.97 -12.32 -20.87
C SER A 289 -4.94 -13.35 -21.34
N ARG A 290 -5.15 -13.97 -22.52
CA ARG A 290 -4.22 -14.96 -23.08
C ARG A 290 -2.87 -14.36 -23.42
N ILE A 291 -2.84 -13.15 -23.98
CA ILE A 291 -1.59 -12.44 -24.29
C ILE A 291 -0.76 -12.22 -23.02
N VAL A 292 -1.40 -11.79 -21.93
CA VAL A 292 -0.68 -11.55 -20.68
C VAL A 292 -0.48 -12.81 -19.84
N GLY A 293 -0.93 -13.99 -20.30
CA GLY A 293 -0.70 -15.26 -19.61
C GLY A 293 -1.60 -15.52 -18.40
N VAL A 294 -2.81 -14.94 -18.37
CA VAL A 294 -3.85 -15.24 -17.37
C VAL A 294 -5.01 -16.03 -17.98
N GLU A 295 -5.61 -16.93 -17.20
CA GLU A 295 -6.77 -17.74 -17.58
C GLU A 295 -8.08 -16.98 -17.41
N GLY A 296 -8.18 -16.22 -16.31
CA GLY A 296 -9.35 -15.41 -15.99
C GLY A 296 -9.35 -14.05 -16.68
N ASN A 297 -10.23 -13.16 -16.23
CA ASN A 297 -10.19 -11.76 -16.63
C ASN A 297 -8.95 -11.09 -16.01
N ILE A 298 -8.10 -10.47 -16.84
CA ILE A 298 -6.91 -9.71 -16.37
C ILE A 298 -7.22 -8.70 -15.27
N ASN A 299 -8.40 -8.07 -15.28
CA ASN A 299 -8.79 -7.11 -14.24
C ASN A 299 -8.97 -7.75 -12.85
N ASN A 300 -9.00 -9.08 -12.79
CA ASN A 300 -9.05 -9.85 -11.54
C ASN A 300 -7.67 -10.41 -11.14
N SER A 301 -6.59 -10.09 -11.87
CA SER A 301 -5.24 -10.47 -11.45
C SER A 301 -4.82 -9.66 -10.22
N GLN A 302 -3.95 -10.27 -9.39
CA GLN A 302 -3.49 -9.64 -8.15
C GLN A 302 -2.89 -8.25 -8.40
N GLU A 303 -2.04 -8.14 -9.41
CA GLU A 303 -1.27 -6.94 -9.71
C GLU A 303 -2.16 -5.82 -10.23
N PHE A 304 -3.14 -6.13 -11.09
CA PHE A 304 -4.10 -5.12 -11.58
C PHE A 304 -5.00 -4.62 -10.45
N ILE A 305 -5.47 -5.53 -9.59
CA ILE A 305 -6.27 -5.14 -8.41
C ILE A 305 -5.44 -4.25 -7.49
N LYS A 306 -4.21 -4.67 -7.13
CA LYS A 306 -3.32 -3.92 -6.23
C LYS A 306 -2.98 -2.54 -6.80
N ALA A 307 -2.65 -2.44 -8.09
CA ALA A 307 -2.29 -1.19 -8.76
C ALA A 307 -3.49 -0.29 -9.11
N SER A 308 -4.72 -0.80 -8.99
CA SER A 308 -5.95 -0.15 -9.46
C SER A 308 -5.99 0.08 -10.98
N ILE A 309 -5.46 -0.88 -11.74
CA ILE A 309 -5.46 -0.86 -13.21
C ILE A 309 -6.72 -1.52 -13.74
N ILE A 310 -7.31 -0.92 -14.78
CA ILE A 310 -8.50 -1.46 -15.47
C ILE A 310 -8.20 -1.52 -16.97
N SER A 311 -8.10 -2.74 -17.50
CA SER A 311 -8.07 -3.00 -18.94
C SER A 311 -9.42 -2.70 -19.57
N LYS A 312 -9.41 -1.92 -20.65
CA LYS A 312 -10.57 -1.56 -21.48
C LYS A 312 -10.19 -1.59 -22.95
N THR A 313 -11.06 -2.14 -23.78
CA THR A 313 -10.94 -2.09 -25.25
C THR A 313 -11.48 -0.77 -25.77
N VAL A 314 -10.78 -0.16 -26.72
CA VAL A 314 -11.18 1.05 -27.46
C VAL A 314 -11.36 0.70 -28.92
#